data_AF-A0A954QIK6-F1
#
_entry.id   AF-A0A954QIK6-F1
#
_cell.length_a   1.000
_cell.length_b   1.000
_cell.length_c   1.000
_cell.angle_alpha   90.00
_cell.angle_beta   90.00
_cell.angle_gamma   90.00
#
_symmetry.space_group_name_H-M   'P 1'
#
loop_
_entity.id
_entity.type
_entity.pdbx_description
1 polymer ?
#
loop_
_entity_poly.entity_id
_entity_poly.type
_entity_poly.pdbx_seq_one_letter_code
_entity_poly.pdbx_strand_id
1 'polypeptide(L)'
;RGLLDLSRDEIAELAIRELGSLLKIDGQPTLQHVVFHRRSTPQYNVGHLARAARIRQRLESFPSLTLACNGMGGVGIPSCIQAGQQAVDGLLATLDQPICTGNDRLGRAHRTQHPVG
;
A
#
# COMPACT_ATOMS: atom_id res chain seq x y z
N ARG A 1 -20.67 19.43 6.49
CA ARG A 1 -21.02 18.00 6.56
C ARG A 1 -20.66 17.38 5.21
N GLY A 2 -19.77 16.40 5.16
CA GLY A 2 -19.38 15.75 3.90
C GLY A 2 -20.35 14.64 3.50
N LEU A 3 -20.28 14.16 2.26
CA LEU A 3 -21.09 13.03 1.77
C LEU A 3 -20.95 11.77 2.65
N LEU A 4 -19.76 11.51 3.19
CA LEU A 4 -19.52 10.37 4.07
C LEU A 4 -20.11 10.56 5.48
N ASP A 5 -20.63 11.73 5.83
CA ASP A 5 -21.27 12.02 7.14
C ASP A 5 -22.80 11.94 7.07
N LEU A 6 -23.33 11.62 5.90
CA LEU A 6 -24.74 11.34 5.67
C LEU A 6 -25.06 9.88 6.06
N SER A 7 -26.30 9.64 6.45
CA SER A 7 -26.83 8.30 6.60
C SER A 7 -26.86 7.59 5.24
N ARG A 8 -27.02 6.26 5.27
CA ARG A 8 -27.13 5.46 4.04
C ARG A 8 -28.38 5.87 3.24
N ASP A 9 -29.46 6.19 3.93
CA ASP A 9 -30.73 6.61 3.32
C ASP A 9 -30.60 8.01 2.73
N GLU A 10 -29.99 8.96 3.45
CA GLU A 10 -29.71 10.32 2.94
C GLU A 10 -28.88 10.27 1.64
N ILE A 11 -27.89 9.36 1.56
CA ILE A 11 -27.06 9.16 0.36
C ILE A 11 -27.83 8.50 -0.78
N ALA A 12 -28.66 7.51 -0.48
CA ALA A 12 -29.45 6.83 -1.49
C ALA A 12 -30.50 7.76 -2.09
N GLU A 13 -31.22 8.52 -1.27
CA GLU A 13 -32.19 9.51 -1.73
C GLU A 13 -31.53 10.58 -2.60
N LEU A 14 -30.33 11.05 -2.21
CA LEU A 14 -29.54 11.96 -3.04
C LEU A 14 -29.21 11.33 -4.39
N ALA A 15 -28.67 10.11 -4.41
CA ALA A 15 -28.32 9.42 -5.64
C ALA A 15 -29.55 9.19 -6.56
N ILE A 16 -30.69 8.79 -6.00
CA ILE A 16 -31.94 8.57 -6.75
C ILE A 16 -32.41 9.88 -7.41
N ARG A 17 -32.44 10.99 -6.67
CA ARG A 17 -32.86 12.29 -7.23
C ARG A 17 -31.93 12.76 -8.34
N GLU A 18 -30.61 12.69 -8.13
CA GLU A 18 -29.62 13.14 -9.13
C GLU A 18 -29.67 12.27 -10.39
N LEU A 19 -29.71 10.94 -10.23
CA LEU A 19 -29.82 10.01 -11.36
C LEU A 19 -31.15 10.14 -12.10
N GLY A 20 -32.27 10.33 -11.40
CA GLY A 20 -33.57 10.56 -12.02
C GLY A 20 -33.57 11.79 -12.93
N SER A 21 -32.98 12.90 -12.46
CA SER A 21 -32.84 14.12 -13.24
C SER A 21 -31.94 13.94 -14.48
N LEU A 22 -30.82 13.23 -14.32
CA LEU A 22 -29.82 13.01 -15.37
C LEU A 22 -30.28 12.01 -16.45
N LEU A 23 -30.89 10.91 -16.02
CA LEU A 23 -31.24 9.79 -16.89
C LEU A 23 -32.72 9.80 -17.34
N LYS A 24 -33.53 10.74 -16.82
CA LYS A 24 -34.97 10.84 -17.08
C LYS A 24 -35.71 9.54 -16.72
N ILE A 25 -35.32 8.96 -15.59
CA ILE A 25 -35.94 7.77 -15.02
C ILE A 25 -36.75 8.16 -13.79
N ASP A 26 -37.93 7.58 -13.67
CA ASP A 26 -38.85 7.80 -12.54
C ASP A 26 -39.09 6.46 -11.81
N GLY A 27 -39.38 6.55 -10.51
CA GLY A 27 -39.69 5.39 -9.67
C GLY A 27 -38.63 5.07 -8.62
N GLN A 28 -38.84 3.98 -7.87
CA GLN A 28 -37.95 3.53 -6.81
C GLN A 28 -37.07 2.37 -7.29
N PRO A 29 -35.82 2.25 -6.80
CA PRO A 29 -34.95 1.14 -7.17
C PRO A 29 -35.51 -0.19 -6.67
N THR A 30 -35.46 -1.23 -7.49
CA THR A 30 -35.79 -2.60 -7.08
C THR A 30 -34.74 -3.19 -6.14
N LEU A 31 -33.51 -2.68 -6.19
CA LEU A 31 -32.41 -3.03 -5.31
C LEU A 31 -31.58 -1.79 -4.98
N GLN A 32 -31.31 -1.59 -3.69
CA GLN A 32 -30.44 -0.55 -3.18
C GLN A 32 -29.38 -1.16 -2.28
N HIS A 33 -28.10 -0.87 -2.56
CA HIS A 33 -26.99 -1.27 -1.71
C HIS A 33 -25.98 -0.14 -1.61
N VAL A 34 -25.87 0.44 -0.42
CA VAL A 34 -24.93 1.53 -0.12
C VAL A 34 -23.75 0.94 0.65
N VAL A 35 -22.52 1.31 0.29
CA VAL A 35 -21.32 0.96 1.04
C VAL A 35 -20.41 2.18 1.13
N PHE A 36 -19.95 2.50 2.33
CA PHE A 36 -18.98 3.57 2.56
C PHE A 36 -17.56 3.01 2.62
N HIS A 37 -16.77 3.26 1.59
CA HIS A 37 -15.36 2.91 1.57
C HIS A 37 -14.50 4.09 2.03
N ARG A 38 -14.34 4.24 3.35
CA ARG A 38 -13.45 5.28 3.90
C ARG A 38 -11.99 4.92 3.62
N ARG A 39 -11.21 5.87 3.09
CA ARG A 39 -9.77 5.73 2.79
C ARG A 39 -9.45 4.63 1.75
N SER A 40 -10.34 4.36 0.79
CA SER A 40 -10.13 3.31 -0.22
C SER A 40 -9.13 3.66 -1.31
N THR A 41 -9.15 4.91 -1.79
CA THR A 41 -8.31 5.33 -2.91
C THR A 41 -7.22 6.27 -2.41
N PRO A 42 -5.93 5.87 -2.49
CA PRO A 42 -4.84 6.76 -2.11
C PRO A 42 -4.80 7.95 -3.08
N GLN A 43 -4.59 9.13 -2.51
CA GLN A 43 -4.49 10.37 -3.25
C GLN A 43 -3.02 10.72 -3.48
N TYR A 44 -2.62 10.74 -4.75
CA TYR A 44 -1.24 11.07 -5.14
C TYR A 44 -1.09 12.59 -5.24
N ASN A 45 -1.01 13.23 -4.07
CA ASN A 45 -0.80 14.67 -3.97
C ASN A 45 0.56 15.07 -4.54
N VAL A 46 0.75 16.38 -4.80
CA VAL A 46 2.04 16.93 -5.21
C VAL A 46 3.14 16.49 -4.25
N GLY A 47 4.27 16.01 -4.80
CA GLY A 47 5.37 15.42 -4.04
C GLY A 47 5.25 13.93 -3.75
N HIS A 48 4.17 13.26 -4.18
CA HIS A 48 3.98 11.82 -3.99
C HIS A 48 5.15 11.00 -4.57
N LEU A 49 5.59 11.29 -5.79
CA LEU A 49 6.69 10.58 -6.44
C LEU A 49 7.99 10.66 -5.63
N ALA A 50 8.34 11.84 -5.11
CA ALA A 50 9.50 12.03 -4.26
C ALA A 50 9.38 11.26 -2.93
N ARG A 51 8.17 11.21 -2.35
CA ARG A 51 7.90 10.41 -1.15
C ARG A 51 8.06 8.91 -1.43
N ALA A 52 7.51 8.42 -2.54
CA ALA A 52 7.62 7.02 -2.95
C ALA A 52 9.09 6.63 -3.21
N ALA A 53 9.86 7.50 -3.89
CA ALA A 53 11.29 7.29 -4.10
C ALA A 53 12.06 7.18 -2.77
N ARG A 54 11.78 8.08 -1.82
CA ARG A 54 12.39 8.04 -0.47
C ARG A 54 12.05 6.76 0.29
N ILE A 55 10.83 6.23 0.12
CA ILE A 55 10.44 4.94 0.72
C ILE A 55 11.27 3.82 0.09
N ARG A 56 11.38 3.75 -1.24
CA ARG A 56 12.20 2.74 -1.94
C ARG A 56 13.66 2.79 -1.50
N GLN A 57 14.24 3.97 -1.44
CA GLN A 57 15.62 4.16 -0.97
C GLN A 57 15.83 3.62 0.45
N ARG A 58 14.87 3.79 1.36
CA ARG A 58 14.96 3.24 2.72
C ARG A 58 14.83 1.72 2.77
N LEU A 59 14.08 1.13 1.83
CA LEU A 59 13.93 -0.32 1.74
C LEU A 59 15.22 -1.01 1.29
N GLU A 60 16.14 -0.31 0.61
CA GLU A 60 17.46 -0.86 0.24
C GLU A 60 18.28 -1.33 1.45
N SER A 61 18.02 -0.79 2.65
CA SER A 61 18.65 -1.26 3.89
C SER A 61 18.12 -2.61 4.39
N PHE A 62 17.06 -3.14 3.79
CA PHE A 62 16.37 -4.36 4.18
C PHE A 62 16.17 -5.26 2.95
N PRO A 63 17.22 -5.96 2.48
CA PRO A 63 17.18 -6.72 1.21
C PRO A 63 16.12 -7.83 1.20
N SER A 64 15.77 -8.40 2.36
CA SER A 64 14.72 -9.40 2.50
C SER A 64 13.31 -8.80 2.68
N LEU A 65 13.13 -7.49 2.49
CA LEU A 65 11.86 -6.78 2.62
C LEU A 65 11.51 -6.04 1.33
N THR A 66 10.33 -6.30 0.80
CA THR A 66 9.79 -5.65 -0.39
C THR A 66 8.40 -5.08 -0.11
N LEU A 67 7.96 -4.11 -0.92
CA LEU A 67 6.67 -3.44 -0.75
C LEU A 67 5.84 -3.51 -2.04
N ALA A 68 4.67 -4.14 -1.95
CA ALA A 68 3.65 -4.15 -3.00
C ALA A 68 2.36 -3.51 -2.46
N CYS A 69 2.01 -2.32 -2.96
CA CYS A 69 0.74 -1.67 -2.63
C CYS A 69 0.32 -0.64 -3.66
N ASN A 70 -0.96 -0.25 -3.62
CA ASN A 70 -1.54 0.79 -4.49
C ASN A 70 -1.11 2.22 -4.11
N GLY A 71 -0.21 2.38 -3.13
CA GLY A 71 0.28 3.65 -2.62
C GLY A 71 1.64 4.07 -3.15
N MET A 72 2.23 3.37 -4.13
CA MET A 72 3.62 3.59 -4.57
C MET A 72 3.80 4.03 -6.02
N GLY A 73 2.85 3.74 -6.91
CA GLY A 73 3.03 3.99 -8.34
C GLY A 73 1.87 3.54 -9.25
N GLY A 74 0.71 3.25 -8.68
CA GLY A 74 -0.48 2.87 -9.43
C GLY A 74 -1.63 2.51 -8.49
N VAL A 75 -2.81 3.07 -8.76
CA VAL A 75 -4.03 2.86 -7.96
C VAL A 75 -4.86 1.67 -8.45
N GLY A 76 -4.73 1.31 -9.72
CA GLY A 76 -5.55 0.29 -10.36
C GLY A 76 -5.13 -1.14 -10.02
N ILE A 77 -6.08 -2.07 -10.16
CA ILE A 77 -5.85 -3.51 -9.95
C ILE A 77 -4.66 -4.04 -10.78
N PRO A 78 -4.53 -3.72 -12.08
CA PRO A 78 -3.37 -4.20 -12.87
C PRO A 78 -2.03 -3.74 -12.29
N SER A 79 -1.95 -2.49 -11.81
CA SER A 79 -0.75 -1.95 -11.19
C SER A 79 -0.42 -2.65 -9.87
N CYS A 80 -1.44 -2.99 -9.07
CA CYS A 80 -1.24 -3.77 -7.84
C CYS A 80 -0.72 -5.19 -8.13
N ILE A 81 -1.27 -5.84 -9.16
CA ILE A 81 -0.82 -7.18 -9.59
C ILE A 81 0.64 -7.12 -10.03
N GLN A 82 0.97 -6.16 -10.90
CA GLN A 82 2.34 -5.95 -11.37
C GLN A 82 3.31 -5.66 -10.22
N ALA A 83 2.91 -4.80 -9.27
CA ALA A 83 3.73 -4.50 -8.09
C ALA A 83 3.95 -5.75 -7.22
N GLY A 84 2.94 -6.60 -7.09
CA GLY A 84 3.07 -7.89 -6.38
C GLY A 84 4.05 -8.84 -7.04
N GLN A 85 3.97 -8.98 -8.37
CA GLN A 85 4.89 -9.81 -9.15
C GLN A 85 6.33 -9.32 -9.02
N GLN A 86 6.57 -8.02 -9.27
CA GLN A 86 7.89 -7.40 -9.12
C GLN A 86 8.46 -7.53 -7.71
N ALA A 87 7.60 -7.43 -6.70
CA ALA A 87 8.02 -7.59 -5.31
C ALA A 87 8.54 -9.01 -5.02
N VAL A 88 7.83 -10.04 -5.49
CA VAL A 88 8.25 -11.44 -5.34
C VAL A 88 9.53 -11.72 -6.12
N ASP A 89 9.62 -11.29 -7.39
CA ASP A 89 10.81 -11.46 -8.21
C ASP A 89 12.05 -10.84 -7.55
N GLY A 90 11.90 -9.62 -7.01
CA GLY A 90 12.96 -8.94 -6.27
C GLY A 90 13.36 -9.67 -4.99
N LEU A 91 12.39 -10.18 -4.22
CA LEU A 91 12.66 -10.92 -2.99
C LEU A 91 13.40 -12.23 -3.27
N LEU A 92 12.94 -13.02 -4.23
CA LEU A 92 13.57 -14.30 -4.59
C LEU A 92 15.04 -14.12 -5.01
N ALA A 93 15.34 -13.07 -5.79
CA ALA A 93 16.72 -12.75 -6.18
C ALA A 93 17.66 -12.47 -4.99
N THR A 94 17.13 -12.06 -3.83
CA THR A 94 17.92 -11.81 -2.61
C THR A 94 18.07 -13.04 -1.72
N LEU A 95 17.15 -14.00 -1.80
CA LEU A 95 17.16 -15.22 -0.99
C LEU A 95 18.17 -16.25 -1.49
N ASP A 96 18.54 -16.20 -2.77
CA ASP A 96 19.59 -17.03 -3.36
C ASP A 96 21.01 -16.60 -2.96
N GLN A 97 21.15 -15.50 -2.22
CA GLN A 97 22.44 -15.09 -1.65
C GLN A 97 22.58 -15.60 -0.21
N PRO A 98 23.77 -16.08 0.21
CA PRO A 98 24.00 -16.41 1.60
C PRO A 98 23.71 -15.17 2.43
N ILE A 99 22.79 -15.29 3.38
CA ILE A 99 22.42 -14.23 4.30
C ILE A 99 23.70 -13.90 5.07
N CYS A 100 24.42 -12.85 4.69
CA CYS A 100 25.52 -12.34 5.50
C CYS A 100 24.92 -11.93 6.84
N THR A 101 25.04 -12.78 7.85
CA THR A 101 24.52 -12.58 9.20
C THR A 101 25.22 -11.37 9.80
N GLY A 102 24.60 -10.21 9.68
CA GLY A 102 25.06 -8.98 10.31
C GLY A 102 24.91 -9.04 11.82
N ASN A 103 25.86 -9.67 12.52
CA ASN A 103 26.12 -9.39 13.94
C ASN A 103 27.62 -9.25 14.29
N ASP A 104 28.46 -8.81 13.34
CA ASP A 104 29.88 -8.55 13.58
C ASP A 104 30.20 -7.05 13.79
N ARG A 105 29.30 -6.29 14.42
CA ARG A 105 29.60 -4.89 14.82
C ARG A 105 29.46 -4.56 16.30
N LEU A 106 29.12 -5.52 17.16
CA LEU A 106 29.11 -5.31 18.62
C LEU A 106 29.60 -6.57 19.34
N GLY A 107 30.89 -6.60 19.72
CA GLY A 107 31.36 -7.52 20.76
C GLY A 107 32.58 -8.38 20.42
N ARG A 108 33.75 -7.78 20.19
CA ARG A 108 35.05 -8.41 20.54
C ARG A 108 36.00 -7.37 21.14
N ALA A 109 35.59 -6.82 22.28
CA ALA A 109 36.54 -6.42 23.32
C ALA A 109 36.62 -7.60 24.30
N HIS A 110 37.84 -7.98 24.69
CA HIS A 110 38.17 -9.07 25.62
C HIS A 110 37.96 -10.51 25.12
N ARG A 111 38.94 -11.01 24.36
CA ARG A 111 39.40 -12.39 24.60
C ARG A 111 40.90 -12.32 24.86
N THR A 112 41.25 -12.46 26.13
CA THR A 112 42.61 -12.56 26.65
C THR A 112 43.38 -13.64 25.91
N GLN A 113 44.56 -13.27 25.40
CA GLN A 113 45.55 -14.21 24.91
C GLN A 113 46.03 -15.05 26.11
N HIS A 114 45.87 -16.37 26.04
CA HIS A 114 46.65 -17.30 26.85
C HIS A 114 47.67 -17.97 25.93
N PRO A 115 48.98 -17.86 26.21
CA PRO A 115 49.99 -18.53 25.42
C PRO A 115 50.03 -20.02 25.74
N VAL A 116 50.20 -20.81 24.69
CA VAL A 116 50.44 -22.26 24.74
C VAL A 116 51.81 -22.51 25.38
N GLY A 117 51.83 -23.42 26.36
CA GLY A 117 53.01 -24.07 26.93
C GLY A 117 52.66 -25.51 27.25
#